data_AF-A0A923MHG0-F1
#
_entry.id   AF-A0A923MHG0-F1
#
_cell.length_a   1.000
_cell.length_b   1.000
_cell.length_c   1.000
_cell.angle_alpha   90.00
_cell.angle_beta   90.00
_cell.angle_gamma   90.00
#
_symmetry.space_group_name_H-M   'P 1'
#
loop_
_entity.id
_entity.type
_entity.pdbx_description
1 polymer ?
#
loop_
_entity_poly.entity_id
_entity_poly.type
_entity_poly.pdbx_seq_one_letter_code
_entity_poly.pdbx_strand_id
1 'polypeptide(L)' 'MNTIREGLKRTGGYCPCRLEHTEENRCMCQEFKDQIADPDFEGYCHCMLYYKSLKD' A
#
# COMPACT_ATOMS: atom_id res chain seq x y z
N MET A 1 16.27 6.60 -9.84
CA MET A 1 14.82 6.38 -9.60
C MET A 1 14.69 5.63 -8.30
N ASN A 2 14.18 6.29 -7.25
CA ASN A 2 13.98 5.60 -5.98
C ASN A 2 12.73 4.73 -6.10
N THR A 3 12.87 3.42 -5.90
CA THR A 3 11.71 2.51 -5.97
C THR A 3 10.76 2.76 -4.79
N ILE A 4 9.49 2.34 -4.92
CA ILE A 4 8.53 2.41 -3.80
C ILE A 4 9.05 1.65 -2.57
N ARG A 5 9.79 0.54 -2.77
CA ARG A 5 10.42 -0.22 -1.67
C ARG A 5 11.50 0.56 -0.94
N GLU A 6 12.29 1.37 -1.64
CA GLU A 6 13.27 2.25 -1.01
C GLU A 6 12.59 3.42 -0.29
N GLY A 7 11.53 3.96 -0.89
CA GLY A 7 10.67 4.95 -0.23
C GLY A 7 10.14 4.44 1.10
N LEU A 8 9.60 3.22 1.10
CA LEU A 8 9.08 2.55 2.30
C LEU A 8 10.14 2.36 3.39
N LYS A 9 11.38 2.03 3.02
CA LYS A 9 12.49 1.95 3.98
C LYS A 9 12.82 3.32 4.58
N ARG A 10 12.88 4.38 3.75
CA ARG A 10 13.21 5.73 4.20
C ARG A 10 12.15 6.35 5.10
N THR A 11 10.88 6.05 4.86
CA THR A 11 9.78 6.53 5.70
C THR A 11 9.68 5.77 7.02
N GLY A 12 10.40 4.66 7.21
CA GLY A 12 10.28 3.84 8.42
C GLY A 12 9.02 2.96 8.42
N GLY A 13 8.57 2.53 7.25
CA GLY A 13 7.42 1.63 7.11
C GLY A 13 6.10 2.31 6.75
N TYR A 14 6.07 3.63 6.57
CA TYR A 14 4.87 4.36 6.12
C TYR A 14 4.82 4.47 4.58
N CYS A 15 3.62 4.58 3.98
CA CYS A 15 3.48 4.68 2.53
C CYS A 15 4.27 5.88 2.01
N PRO A 16 5.20 5.70 1.05
CA PRO A 16 5.93 6.84 0.47
C PRO A 16 5.06 7.76 -0.38
N CYS A 17 3.79 7.39 -0.61
CA CYS A 17 2.77 8.20 -1.28
C CYS A 17 2.04 9.18 -0.37
N ARG A 18 2.17 9.05 0.94
CA ARG A 18 1.48 9.87 1.93
C ARG A 18 2.51 10.71 2.66
N LEU A 19 2.17 11.97 2.92
CA LEU A 19 3.03 12.89 3.65
C LEU A 19 3.01 12.62 5.16
N GLU A 20 1.85 12.21 5.69
CA GLU A 20 1.64 12.04 7.12
C GLU A 20 2.03 10.62 7.59
N HIS A 21 2.81 10.53 8.67
CA HIS A 21 3.18 9.28 9.32
C HIS A 21 2.17 8.88 10.40
N THR A 22 0.98 8.47 9.98
CA THR A 22 -0.07 7.94 10.85
C THR A 22 -0.19 6.42 10.71
N GLU A 23 -0.84 5.75 11.66
CA GLU A 23 -1.02 4.30 11.60
C GLU A 23 -1.81 3.85 10.36
N GLU A 24 -2.75 4.66 9.89
CA GLU A 24 -3.51 4.41 8.66
C GLU A 24 -2.59 4.37 7.42
N ASN A 25 -1.50 5.14 7.45
CA ASN A 25 -0.53 5.21 6.36
C ASN A 25 0.61 4.19 6.52
N ARG A 26 0.67 3.40 7.61
CA ARG A 26 1.65 2.33 7.76
C ARG A 26 1.42 1.27 6.68
N CYS A 27 2.43 1.00 5.86
CA CYS A 27 2.33 0.02 4.78
C CYS A 27 2.22 -1.40 5.36
N MET A 28 1.26 -2.24 4.98
CA MET A 28 0.17 -2.03 4.02
C MET A 28 -0.91 -1.08 4.58
N CYS A 29 -1.14 0.05 3.90
CA CYS A 29 -1.99 1.14 4.41
C CYS A 29 -3.44 0.70 4.59
N GLN A 30 -4.16 1.36 5.49
CA GLN A 30 -5.55 1.07 5.82
C GLN A 30 -6.43 1.14 4.57
N GLU A 31 -6.25 2.15 3.72
CA GLU A 31 -6.96 2.28 2.43
C GLU A 31 -6.87 1.01 1.58
N PHE A 32 -5.68 0.44 1.41
CA PHE A 32 -5.53 -0.78 0.61
C PHE A 32 -6.05 -2.02 1.36
N LYS A 33 -5.90 -2.07 2.69
CA LYS A 33 -6.50 -3.14 3.50
C LYS A 33 -8.02 -3.16 3.38
N ASP A 34 -8.66 -1.99 3.37
CA ASP A 34 -10.10 -1.85 3.23
C ASP A 34 -10.55 -2.25 1.81
N GLN A 35 -9.78 -1.89 0.78
CA GLN A 35 -10.03 -2.36 -0.60
C GLN A 35 -9.97 -3.89 -0.70
N ILE A 36 -8.92 -4.54 -0.18
CA ILE A 36 -8.79 -6.00 -0.27
C ILE A 36 -9.67 -6.78 0.72
N ALA A 37 -10.37 -6.08 1.62
CA ALA A 37 -11.41 -6.67 2.46
C ALA A 37 -12.72 -6.90 1.68
N ASP A 38 -12.93 -6.17 0.57
CA ASP A 38 -13.97 -6.48 -0.39
C ASP A 38 -13.60 -7.78 -1.15
N PRO A 39 -14.43 -8.85 -1.05
CA PRO A 39 -14.15 -10.11 -1.72
C PRO A 39 -14.15 -10.01 -3.25
N ASP A 40 -14.76 -8.98 -3.83
CA ASP A 40 -14.83 -8.77 -5.28
C ASP A 40 -13.73 -7.83 -5.80
N PHE A 41 -12.86 -7.33 -4.91
CA PHE A 41 -11.78 -6.43 -5.31
C PHE A 41 -10.58 -7.18 -5.93
N GLU A 42 -10.30 -6.85 -7.18
CA GLU A 42 -9.06 -7.19 -7.88
C GLU A 42 -8.35 -5.89 -8.31
N GLY A 43 -7.07 -5.73 -7.96
CA GLY A 43 -6.35 -4.53 -8.38
C GLY A 43 -5.11 -4.18 -7.58
N TYR A 44 -4.49 -3.08 -7.99
CA TYR A 44 -3.30 -2.53 -7.37
C TYR A 44 -3.64 -1.57 -6.22
N CYS A 45 -2.74 -1.48 -5.25
CA CYS A 45 -2.72 -0.33 -4.35
C CYS A 45 -2.29 0.94 -5.12
N HIS A 46 -2.57 2.13 -4.57
CA HIS A 46 -2.24 3.41 -5.21
C HIS A 46 -0.77 3.53 -5.68
N CYS A 47 0.16 2.96 -4.92
CA CYS A 47 1.60 3.00 -5.24
C CYS A 47 2.08 1.90 -6.18
N MET A 48 1.18 1.01 -6.60
CA MET A 48 1.49 -0.17 -7.41
C MET A 48 2.48 -1.13 -6.73
N LEU A 49 2.62 -1.08 -5.39
CA LEU A 49 3.51 -1.99 -4.65
C LEU A 49 2.91 -3.39 -4.49
N TYR A 50 1.60 -3.46 -4.32
CA TYR A 50 0.86 -4.69 -4.13
C TYR A 50 -0.26 -4.79 -5.16
N TYR A 51 -0.52 -6.02 -5.61
CA TYR A 51 -1.66 -6.40 -6.43
C TYR A 51 -2.44 -7.48 -5.68
N LYS A 52 -3.75 -7.28 -5.53
CA LYS A 52 -4.67 -8.32 -5.07
C LYS A 52 -5.21 -9.05 -6.29
N SER A 53 -4.92 -10.34 -6.37
CA SER A 53 -5.51 -11.26 -7.36
C SER A 53 -6.74 -11.92 -6.76
N LEU A 54 -7.80 -12.09 -7.57
CA LEU A 54 -8.94 -12.96 -7.27
C LEU A 54 -8.68 -14.41 -7.70
N LYS A 55 -7.62 -14.64 -8.48
CA LYS A 55 -7.17 -15.97 -8.89
C LYS A 55 -6.11 -16.45 -7.89
N ASP A 56 -6.29 -17.67 -7.40
CA ASP A 56 -5.31 -18.40 -6.59
C ASP A 56 -4.02 -18.71 -7.36
#